data_AF-A0A2D1IPS3-F1
#
_entry.id   AF-A0A2D1IPS3-F1
#
_cell.length_a   1.000
_cell.length_b   1.000
_cell.length_c   1.000
_cell.angle_alpha   90.00
_cell.angle_beta   90.00
_cell.angle_gamma   90.00
#
_symmetry.space_group_name_H-M   'P 1'
#
loop_
_entity.id
_entity.type
_entity.pdbx_description
1 polymer ?
#
loop_
_entity_poly.entity_id
_entity_poly.type
_entity_poly.pdbx_seq_one_letter_code
_entity_poly.pdbx_strand_id
1 'polypeptide(L)' 'MRTILCLPLSKHSWRTKMVMAGSKPGTGFYFCAQCGKRTYLEIGTDPLPPCTKCLCNQFKK' A
#
# COMPACT_ATOMS: atom_id res chain seq x y z
N MET A 1 -4.34 14.43 20.30
CA MET A 1 -3.29 13.62 19.65
C MET A 1 -3.95 12.81 18.54
N ARG A 2 -3.81 13.21 17.28
CA ARG A 2 -4.42 12.50 16.14
C ARG A 2 -3.58 11.26 15.85
N THR A 3 -3.93 10.13 16.45
CA THR A 3 -3.41 8.84 16.01
C THR A 3 -3.82 8.69 14.56
N ILE A 4 -2.85 8.70 13.64
CA ILE A 4 -3.06 8.38 12.23
C ILE A 4 -3.32 6.87 12.19
N LEU A 5 -4.52 6.47 12.63
CA LEU A 5 -4.99 5.11 12.42
C LEU A 5 -5.31 5.02 10.94
N CYS A 6 -4.53 4.23 10.21
CA CYS A 6 -4.80 3.82 8.84
C CYS A 6 -6.06 2.93 8.81
N LEU A 7 -7.23 3.48 9.16
CA LEU A 7 -8.51 2.79 9.14
C LEU A 7 -8.91 2.56 7.68
N PRO A 8 -9.17 1.32 7.28
CA PRO A 8 -9.56 1.01 5.91
C PRO A 8 -10.90 1.71 5.61
N LEU A 9 -10.92 2.58 4.59
CA LEU A 9 -12.16 3.15 4.08
C LEU A 9 -12.97 2.03 3.43
N SER A 10 -13.84 1.41 4.21
CA SER A 10 -14.77 0.38 3.78
C SER A 10 -15.64 0.91 2.65
N LYS A 11 -15.71 0.17 1.54
CA LYS A 11 -16.93 -0.08 0.72
C LYS A 11 -16.60 -0.97 -0.49
N HIS A 12 -16.87 -2.27 -0.31
CA HIS A 12 -17.29 -3.26 -1.32
C HIS A 12 -16.56 -3.30 -2.69
N SER A 13 -15.36 -3.90 -2.74
CA SER A 13 -14.88 -4.53 -3.98
C SER A 13 -13.95 -5.71 -3.66
N TRP A 14 -14.51 -6.92 -3.68
CA TRP A 14 -13.85 -8.19 -3.33
C TRP A 14 -12.92 -8.73 -4.43
N ARG A 15 -12.13 -7.86 -5.09
CA ARG A 15 -11.21 -8.27 -6.16
C ARG A 15 -9.91 -7.46 -6.21
N THR A 16 -9.45 -6.92 -5.08
CA THR A 16 -8.16 -6.23 -5.04
C THR A 16 -7.21 -6.93 -4.09
N LYS A 17 -6.09 -7.43 -4.61
CA LYS A 17 -5.06 -8.10 -3.79
C LYS A 17 -4.38 -7.04 -2.93
N MET A 18 -4.63 -7.10 -1.62
CA MET A 18 -3.95 -6.24 -0.65
C MET A 18 -2.51 -6.71 -0.45
N VAL A 19 -1.60 -5.76 -0.41
CA VAL A 19 -0.17 -5.94 -0.25
C VAL A 19 0.31 -5.05 0.88
N MET A 20 1.09 -5.61 1.80
CA MET A 20 1.65 -4.85 2.91
C MET A 20 3.04 -4.32 2.59
N ALA A 21 3.36 -3.12 3.06
CA ALA A 21 4.71 -2.60 3.08
C ALA A 21 5.64 -3.55 3.86
N GLY A 22 6.90 -3.65 3.44
CA GLY A 22 7.89 -4.59 3.94
C GLY A 22 7.82 -5.98 3.30
N SER A 23 6.70 -6.33 2.66
CA SER A 23 6.61 -7.56 1.87
C SER A 23 7.36 -7.42 0.54
N LYS A 24 7.70 -8.55 -0.09
CA LYS A 24 8.32 -8.62 -1.43
C LYS A 24 7.29 -9.11 -2.45
N PRO A 25 6.33 -8.27 -2.86
CA PRO A 25 5.24 -8.66 -3.77
C PRO A 25 5.68 -8.80 -5.25
N GLY A 26 6.97 -8.59 -5.53
CA GLY A 26 7.53 -8.53 -6.88
C GLY A 26 7.39 -7.15 -7.52
N THR A 27 7.90 -7.04 -8.74
CA THR A 27 7.87 -5.83 -9.56
C THR A 27 6.44 -5.42 -9.91
N GLY A 28 6.20 -4.12 -10.08
CA GLY A 28 4.94 -3.59 -10.57
C GLY A 28 4.45 -2.33 -9.88
N PHE A 29 3.19 -1.96 -10.17
CA PHE A 29 2.54 -0.79 -9.61
C PHE A 29 1.75 -1.14 -8.36
N TYR A 30 1.92 -0.32 -7.32
CA TYR A 30 1.26 -0.44 -6.04
C TYR A 30 0.56 0.88 -5.72
N PHE A 31 -0.71 0.81 -5.33
CA PHE A 31 -1.51 1.99 -5.00
C PHE A 31 -1.83 1.99 -3.52
N CYS A 32 -1.42 3.02 -2.79
CA CYS A 32 -1.75 3.13 -1.38
C CYS A 32 -3.26 3.09 -1.19
N ALA A 33 -3.75 2.17 -0.37
CA ALA A 33 -5.19 1.98 -0.13
C ALA A 33 -5.85 3.19 0.57
N GLN A 34 -5.03 4.07 1.15
CA GLN A 34 -5.46 5.22 1.96
C GLN A 34 -5.43 6.53 1.16
N CYS A 35 -4.27 6.89 0.60
CA CYS A 35 -4.10 8.17 -0.11
C CYS A 35 -4.07 8.04 -1.65
N GLY A 36 -4.15 6.82 -2.20
CA GLY A 36 -4.11 6.57 -3.64
C GLY A 36 -2.74 6.79 -4.30
N LYS A 37 -1.68 7.03 -3.52
CA LYS A 37 -0.31 7.21 -4.05
C LYS A 37 0.13 5.98 -4.84
N ARG A 38 0.57 6.18 -6.08
CA ARG A 38 1.24 5.17 -6.90
C ARG A 38 2.71 5.05 -6.48
N THR A 39 3.14 3.83 -6.20
CA THR A 39 4.52 3.40 -5.96
C THR A 39 4.87 2.37 -7.02
N TYR A 40 5.99 2.55 -7.72
CA TYR A 40 6.50 1.57 -8.65
C TYR A 40 7.66 0.83 -7.99
N LEU A 41 7.60 -0.49 -7.95
CA LEU A 41 8.72 -1.34 -7.57
C LEU A 41 9.38 -1.83 -8.85
N GLU A 42 10.60 -1.37 -9.09
CA GLU A 42 11.46 -1.77 -10.20
C GLU A 42 12.21 -3.09 -9.91
N ILE A 43 12.48 -3.37 -8.64
CA ILE A 43 13.21 -4.54 -8.18
C ILE A 43 12.27 -5.35 -7.28
N GLY A 44 11.85 -6.53 -7.76
CA GLY A 44 10.92 -7.40 -7.03
C GLY A 44 11.48 -8.04 -5.76
N THR A 45 12.78 -7.87 -5.49
CA THR A 45 13.47 -8.36 -4.29
C THR A 45 13.55 -7.33 -3.17
N ASP A 46 13.26 -6.05 -3.46
CA ASP A 46 13.26 -4.97 -2.48
C ASP A 46 11.96 -4.96 -1.66
N PRO A 47 12.02 -4.74 -0.33
CA PRO A 47 10.82 -4.61 0.49
C PRO A 47 10.03 -3.36 0.12
N LEU A 48 8.74 -3.50 -0.14
CA LEU A 48 7.86 -2.39 -0.50
C LEU A 48 7.90 -1.30 0.59
N PRO A 49 8.37 -0.06 0.32
CA PRO A 49 8.46 0.96 1.35
C PRO A 49 7.07 1.42 1.82
N PRO A 50 6.94 1.90 3.08
CA PRO A 50 5.71 2.48 3.57
C PRO A 50 5.36 3.74 2.76
N CYS A 51 4.08 4.11 2.73
CA CYS A 51 3.64 5.26 1.96
C CYS A 51 4.21 6.56 2.57
N THR A 52 5.03 7.30 1.83
CA THR A 52 5.62 8.56 2.31
C THR A 52 4.59 9.68 2.56
N LYS A 53 3.36 9.54 2.06
CA LYS A 53 2.31 10.58 2.17
C LYS A 53 1.42 10.43 3.39
N CYS A 54 1.13 9.19 3.80
CA CYS A 54 0.23 8.90 4.92
C CYS A 54 0.84 7.95 5.95
N LEU A 55 2.08 7.49 5.72
CA LEU A 55 2.82 6.51 6.52
C LEU A 55 2.12 5.15 6.65
N CYS A 56 1.08 4.92 5.84
CA CYS A 56 0.36 3.66 5.83
C CYS A 56 1.11 2.58 5.03
N ASN A 57 0.92 1.35 5.48
CA ASN A 57 1.56 0.15 4.99
C ASN A 57 0.63 -0.73 4.15
N GLN A 58 -0.56 -0.26 3.79
CA GLN A 58 -1.53 -1.02 2.98
C GLN A 58 -1.56 -0.50 1.54
N PHE A 59 -1.33 -1.40 0.59
CA PHE A 59 -1.30 -1.15 -0.83
C PHE A 59 -2.21 -2.11 -1.60
N LYS A 60 -2.68 -1.67 -2.76
CA LYS A 60 -3.47 -2.40 -3.73
C LYS A 60 -2.60 -2.66 -4.95
N LYS A 61 -2.59 -3.90 -5.44
CA LYS A 61 -2.04 -4.26 -6.76
C LYS A 61 -3.16 -4.34 -7.77
#